data_AF-A0A7S2HSP0-F1
#
_entry.id   AF-A0A7S2HSP0-F1
#
_cell.length_a   1.000
_cell.length_b   1.000
_cell.length_c   1.000
_cell.angle_alpha   90.00
_cell.angle_beta   90.00
_cell.angle_gamma   90.00
#
_symmetry.space_group_name_H-M   'P 1'
#
loop_
_entity.id
_entity.type
_entity.pdbx_description
1 polymer ?
#
loop_
_entity_poly.entity_id
_entity_poly.type
_entity_poly.pdbx_seq_one_letter_code
_entity_poly.pdbx_strand_id
1 'polypeptide(L)'
;QIAPIPNILMIWKGLLFLSTIRPTVSIAAARITTMRRSALEISPSSTQFLTMILSPAKSLDFAPPQMDLHSVPSYLERADEIALLLKRMEADELGELLGISARLSTLNHLRYAAFDPAATAGTIDGPIDGKYKQAVLAYDGPAYRALDAATLPSEALHYLQSHLSIISGLYGALRPLDLIQPYRLEMATKTRERLPSLPKPSLHAYWREALTAHISQSLTAHEDVALVNLASKEYSKALDLRGL
;
A
#
# COMPACT_ATOMS: atom_id res chain seq x y z
N GLN A 1 -31.90 1.05 15.86
CA GLN A 1 -31.30 -0.25 16.21
C GLN A 1 -29.92 -0.30 15.58
N ILE A 2 -28.89 -0.08 16.38
CA ILE A 2 -27.50 -0.07 15.94
C ILE A 2 -27.08 -1.54 15.87
N ALA A 3 -26.78 -2.02 14.67
CA ALA A 3 -26.33 -3.40 14.47
C ALA A 3 -25.05 -3.64 15.30
N PRO A 4 -24.97 -4.75 16.05
CA PRO A 4 -23.76 -5.09 16.78
C PRO A 4 -22.67 -5.39 15.76
N ILE A 5 -21.60 -4.58 15.78
CA ILE A 5 -20.36 -4.85 15.05
C ILE A 5 -19.96 -6.29 15.38
N PRO A 6 -19.86 -7.21 14.41
CA PRO A 6 -19.49 -8.58 14.72
C PRO A 6 -18.07 -8.53 15.30
N ASN A 7 -17.99 -8.84 16.59
CA ASN A 7 -16.88 -9.48 17.29
C ASN A 7 -15.59 -9.53 16.48
N ILE A 8 -14.57 -8.81 16.95
CA ILE A 8 -13.26 -9.29 17.42
C ILE A 8 -12.71 -10.65 16.90
N LEU A 9 -13.51 -11.62 16.48
CA LEU A 9 -13.12 -12.86 15.81
C LEU A 9 -12.34 -12.64 14.49
N MET A 10 -12.54 -11.54 13.75
CA MET A 10 -11.78 -11.26 12.52
C MET A 10 -10.38 -10.67 12.78
N ILE A 11 -10.10 -10.24 14.02
CA ILE A 11 -8.77 -9.84 14.50
C ILE A 11 -7.75 -10.99 14.34
N TRP A 12 -8.23 -12.23 14.10
CA TRP A 12 -7.44 -13.46 14.21
C TRP A 12 -7.52 -14.49 13.07
N LYS A 13 -7.96 -14.18 11.84
CA LYS A 13 -7.10 -14.69 10.72
C LYS A 13 -5.79 -13.89 10.69
N GLY A 14 -5.84 -12.64 11.17
CA GLY A 14 -4.74 -11.68 11.22
C GLY A 14 -3.80 -11.70 12.44
N LEU A 15 -3.90 -12.63 13.39
CA LEU A 15 -2.94 -12.73 14.50
C LEU A 15 -2.13 -14.06 14.46
N LEU A 16 -2.48 -15.02 13.59
CA LEU A 16 -1.52 -16.00 13.03
C LEU A 16 -0.40 -15.29 12.22
N PHE A 17 -0.65 -14.03 11.84
CA PHE A 17 0.23 -13.07 11.18
C PHE A 17 1.48 -12.69 12.01
N LEU A 18 1.45 -12.86 13.35
CA LEU A 18 2.53 -12.37 14.24
C LEU A 18 3.73 -13.31 14.38
N SER A 19 3.74 -14.46 13.69
CA SER A 19 4.91 -15.37 13.70
C SER A 19 5.95 -15.03 12.63
N THR A 20 5.60 -14.27 11.59
CA THR A 20 6.47 -14.00 10.42
C THR A 20 6.94 -12.55 10.27
N ILE A 21 6.30 -11.59 10.94
CA ILE A 21 6.66 -10.17 10.87
C ILE A 21 6.89 -9.70 12.30
N ARG A 22 7.99 -8.98 12.58
CA ARG A 22 8.21 -8.27 13.85
C ARG A 22 7.57 -6.88 13.73
N PRO A 23 6.29 -6.67 14.12
CA PRO A 23 5.70 -5.34 14.06
C PRO A 23 6.43 -4.41 15.04
N THR A 24 6.59 -3.15 14.63
CA THR A 24 7.03 -2.08 15.54
C THR A 24 5.82 -1.20 15.76
N VAL A 25 5.18 -1.30 16.93
CA VAL A 25 4.07 -0.40 17.28
C VAL A 25 4.68 0.96 17.61
N SER A 26 4.39 1.97 16.80
CA SER A 26 4.75 3.36 17.08
C SER A 26 3.51 4.06 17.58
N ILE A 27 3.46 4.35 18.88
CA ILE A 27 2.34 5.04 19.53
C ILE A 27 2.65 6.54 19.45
N ALA A 28 1.97 7.27 18.57
CA ALA A 28 1.88 8.72 18.66
C ALA A 28 1.01 9.08 19.87
N ALA A 29 1.39 10.11 20.62
CA ALA A 29 0.94 10.33 21.99
C ALA A 29 -0.55 10.74 22.09
N ALA A 30 -1.43 9.75 22.29
CA ALA A 30 -2.70 9.90 23.00
C ALA A 30 -2.75 8.82 24.10
N ARG A 31 -2.68 9.24 25.37
CA ARG A 31 -2.70 8.45 26.62
C ARG A 31 -1.93 7.10 26.62
N ILE A 32 -0.74 7.15 27.20
CA ILE A 32 0.13 6.00 27.49
C ILE A 32 -0.61 4.99 28.40
N THR A 33 -0.92 3.81 27.86
CA THR A 33 -1.04 2.59 28.65
C THR A 33 0.00 1.59 28.14
N THR A 34 0.98 1.26 28.97
CA THR A 34 2.03 0.29 28.66
C THR A 34 1.41 -1.11 28.55
N MET A 35 1.10 -1.59 27.34
CA MET A 35 0.57 -2.93 27.13
C MET A 35 1.71 -3.96 26.96
N ARG A 36 1.89 -4.84 27.96
CA ARG A 36 2.74 -6.03 27.88
C ARG A 36 2.04 -7.13 27.08
N ARG A 37 2.84 -8.04 26.53
CA ARG A 37 2.53 -9.18 25.63
C ARG A 37 1.42 -10.17 26.07
N SER A 38 0.80 -9.98 27.22
CA SER A 38 -0.27 -10.81 27.76
C SER A 38 -1.51 -9.94 27.92
N ALA A 39 -2.60 -10.32 27.26
CA ALA A 39 -3.88 -9.61 27.12
C ALA A 39 -3.92 -8.57 26.00
N LEU A 40 -4.20 -9.06 24.78
CA LEU A 40 -4.95 -8.29 23.79
C LEU A 40 -6.43 -8.26 24.24
N GLU A 41 -6.71 -7.67 25.40
CA GLU A 41 -8.08 -7.34 25.80
C GLU A 41 -8.36 -5.93 25.28
N ILE A 42 -8.88 -5.85 24.07
CA ILE A 42 -9.53 -4.64 23.58
C ILE A 42 -10.77 -4.46 24.45
N SER A 43 -10.76 -3.47 25.34
CA SER A 43 -11.94 -3.10 26.11
C SER A 43 -13.08 -2.82 25.12
N PRO A 44 -14.27 -3.44 25.25
CA PRO A 44 -15.39 -3.23 24.34
C PRO A 44 -15.95 -1.79 24.34
N SER A 45 -15.43 -0.90 25.18
CA SER A 45 -16.00 0.43 25.45
C SER A 45 -15.26 1.60 24.78
N SER A 46 -14.16 1.37 24.05
CA SER A 46 -13.45 2.44 23.32
C SER A 46 -13.66 2.25 21.81
N THR A 47 -14.37 3.19 21.18
CA THR A 47 -14.55 3.27 19.72
C THR A 47 -13.27 3.77 19.05
N GLN A 48 -12.14 3.10 19.28
CA GLN A 48 -10.86 3.49 18.72
C GLN A 48 -10.85 3.22 17.21
N PHE A 49 -10.62 4.26 16.41
CA PHE A 49 -10.42 4.12 14.97
C PHE A 49 -9.01 3.60 14.68
N LEU A 50 -8.93 2.47 13.97
CA LEU A 50 -7.67 1.80 13.67
C LEU A 50 -7.25 2.08 12.22
N THR A 51 -6.08 2.67 11.99
CA THR A 51 -5.47 2.73 10.65
C THR A 51 -4.23 1.85 10.57
N MET A 52 -4.01 1.19 9.45
CA MET A 52 -2.91 0.26 9.20
C MET A 52 -2.09 0.72 8.01
N ILE A 53 -0.77 0.58 8.11
CA ILE A 53 0.12 0.69 6.94
C ILE A 53 0.78 -0.65 6.64
N LEU A 54 0.88 -0.99 5.35
CA LEU A 54 1.44 -2.25 4.87
C LEU A 54 2.42 -2.01 3.71
N SER A 55 3.45 -2.84 3.63
CA SER A 55 4.36 -2.84 2.48
C SER A 55 3.77 -3.59 1.29
N PRO A 56 4.03 -3.16 0.04
CA PRO A 56 3.67 -3.89 -1.16
C PRO A 56 4.46 -5.19 -1.25
N ALA A 57 3.98 -6.11 -2.09
CA ALA A 57 4.74 -7.28 -2.52
C ALA A 57 5.55 -6.99 -3.79
N LYS A 58 6.65 -7.72 -3.97
CA LYS A 58 7.47 -7.64 -5.19
C LYS A 58 6.86 -8.41 -6.36
N SER A 59 6.18 -9.52 -6.07
CA SER A 59 5.45 -10.28 -7.07
C SER A 59 4.06 -9.71 -7.22
N LEU A 60 3.55 -9.77 -8.45
CA LEU A 60 2.22 -9.31 -8.79
C LEU A 60 1.49 -10.42 -9.54
N ASP A 61 0.21 -10.62 -9.23
CA ASP A 61 -0.70 -11.50 -9.96
C ASP A 61 -1.79 -10.66 -10.63
N PHE A 62 -1.81 -10.66 -11.97
CA PHE A 62 -2.80 -9.96 -12.79
C PHE A 62 -3.77 -10.93 -13.50
N ALA A 63 -3.91 -12.16 -13.00
CA ALA A 63 -5.04 -13.00 -13.40
C ALA A 63 -6.37 -12.23 -13.17
N PRO A 64 -7.38 -12.41 -14.06
CA PRO A 64 -8.62 -11.66 -14.00
C PRO A 64 -9.23 -11.65 -12.58
N PRO A 65 -9.63 -10.48 -12.05
CA PRO A 65 -10.18 -10.41 -10.71
C PRO A 65 -11.55 -11.09 -10.65
N GLN A 66 -11.86 -11.65 -9.49
CA GLN A 66 -13.19 -12.22 -9.19
C GLN A 66 -14.14 -11.17 -8.58
N MET A 67 -13.82 -9.88 -8.74
CA MET A 67 -14.48 -8.75 -8.10
C MET A 67 -14.45 -7.52 -9.00
N ASP A 68 -15.62 -6.89 -9.16
CA ASP A 68 -15.76 -5.65 -9.91
C ASP A 68 -15.58 -4.39 -9.05
N LEU A 69 -15.76 -4.50 -7.73
CA LEU A 69 -15.60 -3.36 -6.82
C LEU A 69 -14.15 -2.85 -6.84
N HIS A 70 -13.98 -1.57 -7.15
CA HIS A 70 -12.68 -0.94 -7.26
C HIS A 70 -12.72 0.55 -6.94
N SER A 71 -11.55 1.14 -6.82
CA SER A 71 -11.35 2.57 -6.67
C SER A 71 -10.11 3.03 -7.44
N VAL A 72 -9.84 4.33 -7.39
CA VAL A 72 -8.73 4.97 -8.10
C VAL A 72 -7.68 5.46 -7.09
N PRO A 73 -6.37 5.26 -7.34
CA PRO A 73 -5.30 5.79 -6.49
C PRO A 73 -5.40 7.30 -6.27
N SER A 74 -5.03 7.78 -5.08
CA SER A 74 -5.10 9.21 -4.72
C SER A 74 -3.99 10.07 -5.33
N TYR A 75 -2.89 9.47 -5.79
CA TYR A 75 -1.68 10.20 -6.24
C TYR A 75 -1.30 9.88 -7.69
N LEU A 76 -2.28 9.82 -8.59
CA LEU A 76 -2.04 9.41 -9.98
C LEU A 76 -1.06 10.29 -10.73
N GLU A 77 -1.22 11.61 -10.67
CA GLU A 77 -0.33 12.52 -11.41
C GLU A 77 1.14 12.32 -11.02
N ARG A 78 1.40 12.04 -9.74
CA ARG A 78 2.73 11.72 -9.22
C ARG A 78 3.21 10.34 -9.63
N ALA A 79 2.31 9.35 -9.65
CA ALA A 79 2.62 8.02 -10.15
C ALA A 79 2.98 8.04 -11.64
N ASP A 80 2.25 8.82 -12.43
CA ASP A 80 2.45 9.02 -13.85
C ASP A 80 3.78 9.73 -14.12
N GLU A 81 4.12 10.76 -13.34
CA GLU A 81 5.43 11.42 -13.41
C GLU A 81 6.57 10.39 -13.31
N ILE A 82 6.54 9.53 -12.29
CA ILE A 82 7.56 8.50 -12.07
C ILE A 82 7.53 7.45 -13.20
N ALA A 83 6.34 6.95 -13.55
CA ALA A 83 6.18 5.91 -14.57
C ALA A 83 6.69 6.38 -15.94
N LEU A 84 6.41 7.64 -16.32
CA LEU A 84 6.87 8.24 -17.57
C LEU A 84 8.38 8.47 -17.62
N LEU A 85 9.04 8.63 -16.47
CA LEU A 85 10.51 8.64 -16.42
C LEU A 85 11.07 7.23 -16.64
N LEU A 86 10.52 6.23 -15.95
CA LEU A 86 10.95 4.83 -16.07
C LEU A 86 10.67 4.24 -17.46
N LYS A 87 9.57 4.67 -18.11
CA LYS A 87 9.19 4.29 -19.47
C LYS A 87 10.21 4.67 -20.54
N ARG A 88 11.04 5.69 -20.29
CA ARG A 88 12.08 6.17 -21.22
C ARG A 88 13.41 5.43 -21.09
N MET A 89 13.55 4.58 -20.07
CA MET A 89 14.79 3.85 -19.83
C MET A 89 14.85 2.60 -20.71
N GLU A 90 16.05 2.31 -21.22
CA GLU A 90 16.31 1.02 -21.86
C GLU A 90 16.27 -0.11 -20.84
N ALA A 91 16.01 -1.33 -21.30
CA ALA A 91 15.83 -2.48 -20.40
C ALA A 91 17.03 -2.68 -19.46
N ASP A 92 18.26 -2.58 -19.96
CA ASP A 92 19.47 -2.77 -19.16
C ASP A 92 19.64 -1.67 -18.10
N GLU A 93 19.40 -0.41 -18.47
CA GLU A 93 19.46 0.73 -17.55
C GLU A 93 18.42 0.62 -16.44
N LEU A 94 17.20 0.17 -16.78
CA LEU A 94 16.14 -0.09 -15.83
C LEU A 94 16.52 -1.26 -14.90
N GLY A 95 17.16 -2.29 -15.43
CA GLY A 95 17.65 -3.45 -14.67
C GLY A 95 18.66 -3.07 -13.60
N GLU A 96 19.64 -2.26 -13.99
CA GLU A 96 20.62 -1.69 -13.08
C GLU A 96 19.98 -0.80 -12.00
N LEU A 97 19.06 0.08 -12.40
CA LEU A 97 18.35 0.97 -11.47
C LEU A 97 17.59 0.18 -10.40
N LEU A 98 16.85 -0.85 -10.82
CA LEU A 98 16.02 -1.67 -9.95
C LEU A 98 16.82 -2.77 -9.23
N GLY A 99 18.08 -3.00 -9.62
CA GLY A 99 18.93 -4.07 -9.06
C GLY A 99 18.36 -5.48 -9.31
N ILE A 100 17.87 -5.73 -10.53
CA ILE A 100 17.19 -6.97 -10.92
C ILE A 100 17.91 -7.70 -12.07
N SER A 101 17.56 -8.97 -12.27
CA SER A 101 18.11 -9.78 -13.36
C SER A 101 17.65 -9.27 -14.73
N ALA A 102 18.42 -9.58 -15.79
CA ALA A 102 18.08 -9.22 -17.18
C ALA A 102 16.65 -9.65 -17.58
N ARG A 103 16.23 -10.87 -17.20
CA ARG A 103 14.85 -11.34 -17.44
C ARG A 103 13.81 -10.43 -16.79
N LEU A 104 14.02 -10.03 -15.53
CA LEU A 104 13.10 -9.14 -14.83
C LEU A 104 13.18 -7.71 -15.35
N SER A 105 14.34 -7.29 -15.83
CA SER A 105 14.54 -6.01 -16.50
C SER A 105 13.71 -5.92 -17.78
N THR A 106 13.82 -6.91 -18.66
CA THR A 106 13.02 -7.00 -19.89
C THR A 106 11.52 -6.98 -19.57
N LEU A 107 11.10 -7.75 -18.57
CA LEU A 107 9.70 -7.77 -18.13
C LEU A 107 9.23 -6.39 -17.66
N ASN A 108 10.00 -5.70 -16.81
CA ASN A 108 9.58 -4.39 -16.29
C ASN A 108 9.71 -3.27 -17.32
N HIS A 109 10.64 -3.36 -18.26
CA HIS A 109 10.70 -2.46 -19.41
C HIS A 109 9.42 -2.57 -20.24
N LEU A 110 8.97 -3.78 -20.57
CA LEU A 110 7.70 -4.00 -21.26
C LEU A 110 6.49 -3.48 -20.45
N ARG A 111 6.50 -3.65 -19.13
CA ARG A 111 5.46 -3.10 -18.25
C ARG A 111 5.40 -1.58 -18.30
N TYR A 112 6.54 -0.90 -18.19
CA TYR A 112 6.56 0.57 -18.30
C TYR A 112 6.26 1.06 -19.71
N ALA A 113 6.68 0.35 -20.75
CA ALA A 113 6.29 0.63 -22.13
C ALA A 113 4.77 0.56 -22.33
N ALA A 114 4.12 -0.43 -21.72
CA ALA A 114 2.66 -0.61 -21.73
C ALA A 114 1.91 0.30 -20.74
N PHE A 115 2.61 0.96 -19.81
CA PHE A 115 1.98 1.79 -18.78
C PHE A 115 1.23 2.96 -19.43
N ASP A 116 -0.05 3.11 -19.06
CA ASP A 116 -0.95 4.14 -19.58
C ASP A 116 -1.43 5.09 -18.46
N PRO A 117 -0.89 6.32 -18.40
CA PRO A 117 -1.34 7.35 -17.46
C PRO A 117 -2.84 7.68 -17.57
N ALA A 118 -3.39 7.72 -18.79
CA ALA A 118 -4.76 8.20 -19.03
C ALA A 118 -5.81 7.23 -18.48
N ALA A 119 -5.56 5.93 -18.62
CA ALA A 119 -6.50 4.90 -18.18
C ALA A 119 -6.51 4.70 -16.65
N THR A 120 -5.60 5.31 -15.90
CA THR A 120 -5.69 5.31 -14.43
C THR A 120 -6.58 6.44 -13.90
N ALA A 121 -6.83 7.51 -14.68
CA ALA A 121 -7.53 8.74 -14.28
C ALA A 121 -9.08 8.65 -14.22
N GLY A 122 -9.64 7.46 -13.97
CA GLY A 122 -11.08 7.29 -13.69
C GLY A 122 -11.98 7.07 -14.92
N THR A 123 -11.41 6.77 -16.09
CA THR A 123 -12.14 6.34 -17.30
C THR A 123 -11.85 4.88 -17.61
N ILE A 124 -12.00 4.00 -16.62
CA ILE A 124 -12.06 2.56 -16.88
C ILE A 124 -13.51 2.23 -17.27
N ASP A 125 -13.90 2.70 -18.46
CA ASP A 125 -15.13 2.30 -19.14
C ASP A 125 -14.85 0.99 -19.87
N GLY A 126 -14.65 -0.09 -19.11
CA GLY A 126 -14.35 -1.41 -19.67
C GLY A 126 -14.05 -2.47 -18.62
N PRO A 127 -14.12 -3.76 -18.99
CA PRO A 127 -13.76 -4.84 -18.08
C PRO A 127 -12.31 -4.70 -17.62
N ILE A 128 -12.04 -5.06 -16.36
CA ILE A 128 -10.68 -5.17 -15.83
C ILE A 128 -9.98 -6.34 -16.56
N ASP A 129 -9.41 -6.06 -17.73
CA ASP A 129 -8.88 -7.03 -18.70
C ASP A 129 -7.45 -7.50 -18.39
N GLY A 130 -7.07 -7.49 -17.12
CA GLY A 130 -5.70 -7.83 -16.67
C GLY A 130 -4.68 -6.71 -16.85
N LYS A 131 -5.06 -5.55 -17.41
CA LYS A 131 -4.22 -4.33 -17.41
C LYS A 131 -4.21 -3.63 -16.06
N TYR A 132 -5.31 -3.72 -15.34
CA TYR A 132 -5.52 -3.17 -14.01
C TYR A 132 -5.92 -4.28 -13.07
N LYS A 133 -5.66 -4.12 -11.77
CA LYS A 133 -6.23 -4.96 -10.72
C LYS A 133 -6.17 -4.22 -9.39
N GLN A 134 -7.12 -4.50 -8.50
CA GLN A 134 -7.15 -3.94 -7.16
C GLN A 134 -5.84 -4.28 -6.43
N ALA A 135 -5.20 -3.29 -5.80
CA ALA A 135 -3.90 -3.45 -5.16
C ALA A 135 -3.84 -4.67 -4.21
N VAL A 136 -4.89 -4.89 -3.42
CA VAL A 136 -4.97 -6.00 -2.46
C VAL A 136 -5.06 -7.38 -3.13
N LEU A 137 -5.55 -7.46 -4.36
CA LEU A 137 -5.64 -8.68 -5.16
C LEU A 137 -4.42 -8.84 -6.11
N ALA A 138 -3.76 -7.74 -6.43
CA ALA A 138 -2.63 -7.70 -7.34
C ALA A 138 -1.30 -8.06 -6.65
N TYR A 139 -1.07 -7.57 -5.43
CA TYR A 139 0.16 -7.90 -4.70
C TYR A 139 0.16 -9.37 -4.27
N ASP A 140 1.16 -10.12 -4.72
CA ASP A 140 1.34 -11.52 -4.34
C ASP A 140 2.56 -11.69 -3.42
N GLY A 141 2.29 -11.86 -2.13
CA GLY A 141 3.30 -12.10 -1.12
C GLY A 141 2.71 -12.73 0.12
N PRO A 142 3.53 -13.19 1.09
CA PRO A 142 3.02 -13.90 2.27
C PRO A 142 1.92 -13.14 3.02
N ALA A 143 2.07 -11.83 3.18
CA ALA A 143 1.05 -11.01 3.85
C ALA A 143 -0.27 -10.94 3.08
N TYR A 144 -0.22 -10.81 1.75
CA TYR A 144 -1.40 -10.71 0.89
C TYR A 144 -2.10 -12.07 0.71
N ARG A 145 -1.33 -13.15 0.58
CA ARG A 145 -1.88 -14.52 0.56
C ARG A 145 -2.52 -14.90 1.89
N ALA A 146 -1.98 -14.43 3.02
CA ALA A 146 -2.60 -14.63 4.32
C ALA A 146 -3.86 -13.76 4.52
N LEU A 147 -3.87 -12.56 3.95
CA LEU A 147 -5.06 -11.68 3.95
C LEU A 147 -6.20 -12.29 3.13
N ASP A 148 -5.86 -12.98 2.03
CA ASP A 148 -6.78 -13.73 1.18
C ASP A 148 -8.03 -12.92 0.78
N ALA A 149 -7.77 -11.69 0.31
CA ALA A 149 -8.81 -10.68 0.14
C ALA A 149 -9.92 -11.07 -0.84
N ALA A 150 -9.66 -11.98 -1.78
CA ALA A 150 -10.65 -12.52 -2.70
C ALA A 150 -11.79 -13.28 -1.98
N THR A 151 -11.53 -13.80 -0.77
CA THR A 151 -12.53 -14.55 0.01
C THR A 151 -13.29 -13.69 1.01
N LEU A 152 -12.95 -12.41 1.13
CA LEU A 152 -13.57 -11.51 2.11
C LEU A 152 -14.95 -11.04 1.63
N PRO A 153 -15.94 -10.94 2.54
CA PRO A 153 -17.22 -10.33 2.22
C PRO A 153 -17.06 -8.82 1.95
N SER A 154 -18.02 -8.23 1.22
CA SER A 154 -18.00 -6.82 0.82
C SER A 154 -17.83 -5.85 1.99
N GLU A 155 -18.40 -6.15 3.15
CA GLU A 155 -18.27 -5.33 4.36
C GLU A 155 -16.83 -5.32 4.89
N ALA A 156 -16.14 -6.47 4.86
CA ALA A 156 -14.74 -6.56 5.25
C ALA A 156 -13.82 -5.84 4.25
N LEU A 157 -14.16 -5.87 2.96
CA LEU A 157 -13.44 -5.12 1.93
C LEU A 157 -13.62 -3.62 2.09
N HIS A 158 -14.84 -3.14 2.36
CA HIS A 158 -15.08 -1.73 2.69
C HIS A 158 -14.33 -1.29 3.94
N TYR A 159 -14.28 -2.15 4.96
CA TYR A 159 -13.46 -1.88 6.15
C TYR A 159 -11.97 -1.76 5.78
N LEU A 160 -11.40 -2.75 5.08
CA LEU A 160 -10.01 -2.64 4.64
C LEU A 160 -9.78 -1.37 3.80
N GLN A 161 -10.74 -1.02 2.94
CA GLN A 161 -10.64 0.15 2.07
C GLN A 161 -10.47 1.48 2.82
N SER A 162 -11.07 1.61 4.01
CA SER A 162 -10.93 2.80 4.86
C SER A 162 -9.83 2.68 5.94
N HIS A 163 -9.41 1.46 6.27
CA HIS A 163 -8.51 1.20 7.40
C HIS A 163 -7.10 0.74 7.01
N LEU A 164 -6.83 0.40 5.75
CA LEU A 164 -5.53 -0.07 5.27
C LEU A 164 -4.97 0.84 4.19
N SER A 165 -3.71 1.28 4.37
CA SER A 165 -2.91 1.97 3.35
C SER A 165 -1.69 1.13 2.99
N ILE A 166 -1.55 0.79 1.71
CA ILE A 166 -0.39 0.11 1.15
C ILE A 166 0.59 1.17 0.63
N ILE A 167 1.80 1.21 1.19
CA ILE A 167 2.79 2.23 0.89
C ILE A 167 3.63 1.81 -0.33
N SER A 168 3.29 2.28 -1.52
CA SER A 168 3.94 1.98 -2.80
C SER A 168 5.06 2.98 -3.15
N GLY A 169 6.14 2.49 -3.77
CA GLY A 169 7.17 3.35 -4.35
C GLY A 169 6.71 4.12 -5.59
N LEU A 170 5.76 3.56 -6.35
CA LEU A 170 5.22 4.18 -7.57
C LEU A 170 3.97 5.00 -7.28
N TYR A 171 3.03 4.46 -6.50
CA TYR A 171 1.70 5.07 -6.31
C TYR A 171 1.55 5.86 -5.01
N GLY A 172 2.60 5.95 -4.18
CA GLY A 172 2.49 6.59 -2.87
C GLY A 172 1.61 5.76 -1.94
N ALA A 173 0.46 6.28 -1.50
CA ALA A 173 -0.50 5.52 -0.69
C ALA A 173 -1.59 4.92 -1.58
N LEU A 174 -1.72 3.60 -1.54
CA LEU A 174 -2.81 2.85 -2.17
C LEU A 174 -3.77 2.34 -1.10
N ARG A 175 -5.06 2.46 -1.37
CA ARG A 175 -6.10 1.70 -0.66
C ARG A 175 -6.23 0.31 -1.30
N PRO A 176 -6.74 -0.69 -0.57
CA PRO A 176 -6.92 -2.06 -1.05
C PRO A 176 -7.53 -2.21 -2.44
N LEU A 177 -8.57 -1.43 -2.73
CA LEU A 177 -9.35 -1.52 -3.96
C LEU A 177 -8.84 -0.59 -5.06
N ASP A 178 -7.80 0.20 -4.81
CA ASP A 178 -7.22 1.07 -5.82
C ASP A 178 -6.62 0.23 -6.95
N LEU A 179 -7.02 0.54 -8.19
CA LEU A 179 -6.52 -0.13 -9.37
C LEU A 179 -5.08 0.25 -9.67
N ILE A 180 -4.22 -0.75 -9.82
CA ILE A 180 -2.82 -0.59 -10.21
C ILE A 180 -2.53 -1.32 -11.51
N GLN A 181 -1.54 -0.82 -12.26
CA GLN A 181 -0.96 -1.51 -13.42
C GLN A 181 0.24 -2.36 -12.99
N PRO A 182 0.67 -3.36 -13.77
CA PRO A 182 1.87 -4.13 -13.45
C PRO A 182 3.11 -3.24 -13.44
N TYR A 183 3.90 -3.28 -12.37
CA TYR A 183 5.12 -2.48 -12.26
C TYR A 183 6.16 -3.16 -11.35
N ARG A 184 7.33 -2.54 -11.23
CA ARG A 184 8.26 -2.82 -10.13
C ARG A 184 9.04 -1.56 -9.78
N LEU A 185 8.81 -1.06 -8.58
CA LEU A 185 9.57 0.06 -8.02
C LEU A 185 9.57 -0.02 -6.50
N GLU A 186 10.66 -0.52 -5.93
CA GLU A 186 10.88 -0.51 -4.49
C GLU A 186 11.16 0.90 -3.97
N MET A 187 10.74 1.20 -2.73
CA MET A 187 10.90 2.52 -2.12
C MET A 187 12.38 2.90 -1.92
N ALA A 188 13.27 1.92 -1.73
CA ALA A 188 14.71 2.14 -1.61
C ALA A 188 15.46 2.32 -2.94
N THR A 189 14.78 2.34 -4.08
CA THR A 189 15.40 2.56 -5.40
C THR A 189 16.22 3.87 -5.41
N LYS A 190 17.47 3.81 -5.88
CA LYS A 190 18.41 4.95 -5.88
C LYS A 190 18.12 5.88 -7.07
N THR A 191 17.18 6.81 -6.89
CA THR A 191 16.70 7.67 -7.98
C THR A 191 17.57 8.90 -8.26
N ARG A 192 18.37 9.40 -7.30
CA ARG A 192 19.10 10.67 -7.42
C ARG A 192 19.88 10.86 -8.72
N GLU A 193 20.67 9.86 -9.10
CA GLU A 193 21.57 9.93 -10.26
C GLU A 193 20.92 9.40 -11.54
N ARG A 194 19.92 8.52 -11.38
CA ARG A 194 19.33 7.74 -12.47
C ARG A 194 18.02 8.32 -12.98
N LEU A 195 17.34 9.14 -12.18
CA LEU A 195 16.12 9.88 -12.52
C LEU A 195 16.30 11.37 -12.17
N PRO A 196 17.17 12.11 -12.89
CA PRO A 196 17.52 13.49 -12.55
C PRO A 196 16.33 14.46 -12.67
N SER A 197 15.29 14.09 -13.43
CA SER A 197 14.05 14.86 -13.57
C SER A 197 13.08 14.69 -12.39
N LEU A 198 13.33 13.74 -11.47
CA LEU A 198 12.52 13.60 -10.27
C LEU A 198 12.85 14.76 -9.30
N PRO A 199 11.85 15.50 -8.78
CA PRO A 199 12.08 16.76 -8.04
C PRO A 199 12.73 16.58 -6.66
N LYS A 200 12.88 15.35 -6.17
CA LYS A 200 13.48 15.02 -4.88
C LYS A 200 14.56 13.95 -5.04
N PRO A 201 15.59 13.94 -4.18
CA PRO A 201 16.77 13.09 -4.35
C PRO A 201 16.53 11.59 -4.08
N SER A 202 15.36 11.21 -3.58
CA SER A 202 14.97 9.82 -3.34
C SER A 202 13.45 9.68 -3.35
N LEU A 203 12.95 8.45 -3.56
CA LEU A 203 11.51 8.17 -3.43
C LEU A 203 11.01 8.44 -2.01
N HIS A 204 11.82 8.15 -0.97
CA HIS A 204 11.49 8.54 0.40
C HIS A 204 11.22 10.04 0.51
N ALA A 205 12.12 10.88 0.00
CA ALA A 205 11.97 12.34 0.07
C ALA A 205 10.83 12.85 -0.81
N TYR A 206 10.61 12.21 -1.96
CA TYR A 206 9.50 12.51 -2.88
C TYR A 206 8.14 12.28 -2.22
N TRP A 207 7.98 11.15 -1.53
CA TRP A 207 6.71 10.73 -0.95
C TRP A 207 6.46 11.22 0.47
N ARG A 208 7.50 11.62 1.22
CA ARG A 208 7.41 11.89 2.67
C ARG A 208 6.25 12.77 3.08
N GLU A 209 6.14 13.94 2.47
CA GLU A 209 5.11 14.92 2.81
C GLU A 209 3.70 14.39 2.48
N ALA A 210 3.50 13.86 1.27
CA ALA A 210 2.21 13.35 0.82
C ALA A 210 1.74 12.16 1.66
N LEU A 211 2.60 11.17 1.90
CA LEU A 211 2.25 10.00 2.72
C LEU A 211 1.95 10.37 4.16
N THR A 212 2.73 11.29 4.75
CA THR A 212 2.49 11.74 6.12
C THR A 212 1.14 12.46 6.19
N ALA A 213 0.85 13.37 5.27
CA ALA A 213 -0.43 14.06 5.20
C ALA A 213 -1.62 13.09 5.02
N HIS A 214 -1.49 12.07 4.16
CA HIS A 214 -2.51 11.03 3.93
C HIS A 214 -2.89 10.32 5.24
N ILE A 215 -1.88 9.88 6.00
CA ILE A 215 -2.10 9.17 7.26
C ILE A 215 -2.58 10.13 8.35
N SER A 216 -1.99 11.32 8.47
CA SER A 216 -2.44 12.35 9.41
C SER A 216 -3.91 12.70 9.22
N GLN A 217 -4.37 12.88 7.98
CA GLN A 217 -5.77 13.19 7.69
C GLN A 217 -6.70 12.09 8.23
N SER A 218 -6.33 10.83 8.03
CA SER A 218 -7.08 9.68 8.57
C SER A 218 -7.07 9.65 10.10
N LEU A 219 -5.96 10.04 10.75
CA LEU A 219 -5.85 10.09 12.20
C LEU A 219 -6.64 11.26 12.81
N THR A 220 -6.58 12.45 12.22
CA THR A 220 -7.23 13.66 12.76
C THR A 220 -8.76 13.66 12.61
N ALA A 221 -9.30 12.78 11.75
CA ALA A 221 -10.74 12.65 11.55
C ALA A 221 -11.46 11.95 12.72
N HIS A 222 -10.72 11.42 13.69
CA HIS A 222 -11.25 10.62 14.80
C HIS A 222 -10.58 11.00 16.13
N GLU A 223 -11.31 10.93 17.24
CA GLU A 223 -10.80 11.37 18.56
C GLU A 223 -9.91 10.34 19.26
N ASP A 224 -10.16 9.04 19.04
CA ASP A 224 -9.37 7.94 19.58
C ASP A 224 -8.84 7.10 18.41
N VAL A 225 -7.53 7.14 18.19
CA VAL A 225 -6.90 6.53 17.01
C VAL A 225 -5.71 5.66 17.35
N ALA A 226 -5.56 4.57 16.60
CA ALA A 226 -4.36 3.73 16.61
C ALA A 226 -3.81 3.59 15.20
N LEU A 227 -2.50 3.81 15.05
CA LEU A 227 -1.75 3.45 13.84
C LEU A 227 -1.02 2.12 14.08
N VAL A 228 -1.35 1.11 13.29
CA VAL A 228 -0.64 -0.17 13.28
C VAL A 228 0.29 -0.21 12.08
N ASN A 229 1.59 -0.14 12.35
CA ASN A 229 2.63 -0.24 11.33
C ASN A 229 3.00 -1.71 11.06
N LEU A 230 2.44 -2.27 9.98
CA LEU A 230 2.78 -3.58 9.42
C LEU A 230 3.77 -3.48 8.25
N ALA A 231 4.14 -2.25 7.85
CA ALA A 231 5.10 -2.02 6.79
C ALA A 231 6.53 -2.32 7.27
N SER A 232 7.37 -2.77 6.35
CA SER A 232 8.80 -2.89 6.58
C SER A 232 9.40 -1.51 6.84
N LYS A 233 10.57 -1.50 7.50
CA LYS A 233 11.33 -0.25 7.75
C LYS A 233 11.68 0.50 6.45
N GLU A 234 11.78 -0.20 5.32
CA GLU A 234 12.04 0.42 4.03
C GLU A 234 10.93 1.39 3.64
N TYR A 235 9.68 0.93 3.76
CA TYR A 235 8.49 1.69 3.36
C TYR A 235 8.05 2.65 4.46
N SER A 236 8.09 2.24 5.73
CA SER A 236 7.66 3.11 6.84
C SER A 236 8.56 4.33 7.04
N LYS A 237 9.82 4.29 6.55
CA LYS A 237 10.72 5.46 6.51
C LYS A 237 10.26 6.56 5.55
N ALA A 238 9.39 6.24 4.60
CA ALA A 238 8.79 7.22 3.71
C ALA A 238 7.67 8.03 4.42
N LEU A 239 7.44 7.81 5.71
CA LEU A 239 6.51 8.59 6.53
C LEU A 239 7.26 9.27 7.67
N ASP A 240 6.71 10.37 8.16
CA ASP A 240 7.14 10.95 9.44
C ASP A 240 6.34 10.40 10.62
N LEU A 241 6.59 9.13 10.97
CA LEU A 241 5.87 8.46 12.08
C LEU A 241 6.01 9.16 13.44
N ARG A 242 6.99 10.05 13.61
CA ARG A 242 7.18 10.80 14.86
C ARG A 242 6.39 12.10 14.88
N GLY A 243 6.05 12.63 13.70
CA GLY A 243 5.24 13.84 13.53
C GLY A 243 3.76 13.54 13.26
N LEU A 244 3.38 12.27 13.16
CA LEU A 244 1.99 11.81 13.13
C LEU A 244 1.32 11.93 14.51
#